data_AF-K1QD33-F1
#
_entry.id   AF-K1QD33-F1
#
_cell.length_a   1.000
_cell.length_b   1.000
_cell.length_c   1.000
_cell.angle_alpha   90.00
_cell.angle_beta   90.00
_cell.angle_gamma   90.00
#
_symmetry.space_group_name_H-M   'P 1'
#
loop_
_entity.id
_entity.type
_entity.pdbx_description
1 polymer ?
#
loop_
_entity_poly.entity_id
_entity_poly.type
_entity_poly.pdbx_seq_one_letter_code
_entity_poly.pdbx_strand_id
1 'polypeptide(L)'
;MRQEHVVGSLATGKDADFIVIDTDIIDQNNEDVIHKTRVLQTVLAGEEVYWAEDQNLVDDATCQILEDSYYYGSCSFVHYCNAYP
;
A
#
# COMPACT_ATOMS: atom_id res chain seq x y z
N MET A 1 23.62 5.83 12.11
CA MET A 1 23.36 6.14 10.68
C MET A 1 23.61 7.64 10.46
N ARG A 2 24.31 8.06 9.39
CA ARG A 2 24.66 9.49 9.16
C ARG A 2 23.54 10.32 8.48
N GLN A 3 22.42 9.69 8.15
CA GLN A 3 21.29 10.31 7.43
C GLN A 3 20.00 10.31 8.24
N GLU A 4 20.08 10.26 9.58
CA GLU A 4 18.88 10.26 10.43
C GLU A 4 17.99 11.48 10.13
N HIS A 5 18.58 12.65 9.87
CA HIS A 5 17.83 13.86 9.52
C HIS A 5 17.10 13.81 8.16
N VAL A 6 17.40 12.81 7.31
CA VAL A 6 16.82 12.66 5.97
C VAL A 6 15.87 11.47 5.90
N VAL A 7 16.26 10.32 6.49
CA VAL A 7 15.53 9.05 6.38
C VAL A 7 15.56 8.26 7.69
N GLY A 8 14.72 7.22 7.78
CA GLY A 8 14.76 6.23 8.86
C GLY A 8 13.89 6.55 10.08
N SER A 9 13.06 7.60 10.01
CA SER A 9 11.95 7.81 10.96
C SER A 9 10.82 8.55 10.27
N LEU A 10 9.59 8.35 10.76
CA LEU A 10 8.44 9.13 10.33
C LEU A 10 8.45 10.52 10.98
N ALA A 11 8.81 11.54 10.21
CA ALA A 11 8.78 12.95 10.63
C ALA A 11 8.60 13.88 9.42
N THR A 12 7.97 15.04 9.65
CA THR A 12 7.84 16.08 8.60
C THR A 12 9.20 16.58 8.14
N GLY A 13 9.37 16.76 6.83
CA GLY A 13 10.62 17.24 6.22
C GLY A 13 11.67 16.15 5.96
N LYS A 14 11.37 14.89 6.29
CA LYS A 14 12.13 13.70 5.88
C LYS A 14 11.51 13.08 4.62
N ASP A 15 12.28 12.23 3.95
CA ASP A 15 11.77 11.48 2.80
C ASP A 15 10.64 10.55 3.25
N ALA A 16 9.60 10.46 2.42
CA ALA A 16 8.45 9.60 2.68
C ALA A 16 8.77 8.14 2.30
N ASP A 17 9.53 7.49 3.17
CA ASP A 17 9.90 6.08 3.10
C ASP A 17 9.16 5.31 4.20
N PHE A 18 8.09 4.60 3.85
CA PHE A 18 7.34 3.81 4.81
C PHE A 18 6.61 2.63 4.19
N ILE A 19 6.24 1.69 5.05
CA ILE A 19 5.36 0.59 4.72
C ILE A 19 4.11 0.65 5.59
N VAL A 20 3.00 0.20 5.04
CA VAL A 20 1.78 -0.09 5.79
C VAL A 20 1.69 -1.59 5.95
N ILE A 21 1.38 -2.04 7.15
CA ILE A 21 1.26 -3.45 7.52
C ILE A 21 -0.11 -3.73 8.11
N ASP A 22 -0.57 -4.97 8.01
CA ASP A 22 -1.92 -5.38 8.45
C ASP A 22 -2.02 -5.74 9.94
N THR A 23 -0.91 -5.69 10.66
CA THR A 23 -0.80 -6.12 12.06
C THR A 23 -0.11 -5.04 12.89
N ASP A 24 -0.66 -4.73 14.07
CA ASP A 24 0.01 -3.89 15.05
C ASP A 24 1.14 -4.70 15.73
N ILE A 25 2.37 -4.44 15.30
CA ILE A 25 3.57 -5.12 15.81
C ILE A 25 4.09 -4.55 17.14
N ILE A 26 3.52 -3.44 17.63
CA ILE A 26 3.90 -2.84 18.92
C ILE A 26 3.12 -3.51 20.06
N ASP A 27 1.94 -4.04 19.78
CA ASP A 27 1.18 -4.83 20.74
C ASP A 27 1.90 -6.15 21.09
N GLN A 28 2.18 -6.33 22.38
CA GLN A 28 2.84 -7.51 22.93
C GLN A 28 2.04 -8.79 22.71
N ASN A 29 0.72 -8.70 22.53
CA ASN A 29 -0.12 -9.85 22.23
C ASN A 29 0.13 -10.43 20.83
N ASN A 30 0.84 -9.70 19.96
CA ASN A 30 1.08 -10.10 18.57
C ASN A 30 2.48 -10.68 18.32
N GLU A 31 3.29 -10.91 19.36
CA GLU A 31 4.68 -11.40 19.22
C GLU A 31 4.76 -12.67 18.34
N ASP A 32 3.86 -13.63 18.57
CA ASP A 32 3.83 -14.91 17.85
C ASP A 32 3.34 -14.80 16.40
N VAL A 33 2.82 -13.64 15.96
CA VAL A 33 2.26 -13.47 14.60
C VAL A 33 3.02 -12.47 13.74
N ILE A 34 4.06 -11.81 14.25
CA ILE A 34 4.89 -10.84 13.49
C ILE A 34 5.40 -11.43 12.17
N HIS A 35 5.76 -12.71 12.16
CA HIS A 35 6.26 -13.40 10.97
C HIS A 35 5.18 -13.68 9.90
N LYS A 36 3.91 -13.44 10.21
CA LYS A 36 2.76 -13.57 9.31
C LYS A 36 2.24 -12.22 8.83
N THR A 37 2.73 -11.12 9.42
CA THR A 37 2.37 -9.76 9.05
C THR A 37 2.60 -9.53 7.57
N ARG A 38 1.60 -8.97 6.89
CA ARG A 38 1.68 -8.65 5.45
C ARG A 38 1.94 -7.17 5.28
N VAL A 39 2.76 -6.85 4.28
CA VAL A 39 2.88 -5.49 3.77
C VAL A 39 1.68 -5.22 2.88
N LEU A 40 0.94 -4.15 3.16
CA LEU A 40 -0.21 -3.69 2.39
C LEU A 40 0.19 -2.62 1.37
N GLN A 41 1.15 -1.76 1.73
CA GLN A 41 1.62 -0.64 0.89
C GLN A 41 3.11 -0.40 1.12
N THR A 42 3.82 0.02 0.08
CA THR A 42 5.17 0.59 0.20
C THR A 42 5.23 1.91 -0.53
N VAL A 43 5.69 2.94 0.18
CA VAL A 43 5.99 4.27 -0.38
C VAL A 43 7.49 4.52 -0.22
N LEU A 44 8.16 4.88 -1.31
CA LEU A 44 9.58 5.25 -1.33
C LEU A 44 9.73 6.62 -1.97
N ALA A 45 10.44 7.53 -1.29
CA ALA A 45 10.61 8.92 -1.71
C ALA A 45 9.28 9.63 -2.08
N GLY A 46 8.19 9.24 -1.43
CA GLY A 46 6.84 9.77 -1.70
C GLY A 46 6.10 9.13 -2.87
N GLU A 47 6.70 8.17 -3.58
CA GLU A 47 6.06 7.41 -4.64
C GLU A 47 5.57 6.05 -4.11
N GLU A 48 4.31 5.71 -4.39
CA GLU A 48 3.79 4.36 -4.11
C GLU A 48 4.39 3.37 -5.11
N VAL A 49 5.13 2.39 -4.60
CA VAL A 49 5.82 1.37 -5.41
C VAL A 49 5.23 -0.03 -5.22
N TYR A 50 4.36 -0.20 -4.23
CA TYR A 50 3.64 -1.44 -3.98
C TYR A 50 2.30 -1.13 -3.31
N TRP A 51 1.23 -1.72 -3.85
CA TRP A 51 -0.10 -1.75 -3.26
C TRP A 51 -0.66 -3.17 -3.38
N ALA A 52 -1.04 -3.77 -2.25
CA ALA A 52 -1.45 -5.17 -2.21
C ALA A 52 -2.80 -5.43 -2.91
N GLU A 53 -3.71 -4.45 -2.96
CA GLU A 53 -4.99 -4.63 -3.67
C GLU A 53 -4.78 -4.64 -5.19
N ASP A 54 -3.81 -3.88 -5.70
CA ASP A 54 -3.42 -3.87 -7.12
C ASP A 54 -2.76 -5.18 -7.57
N GLN A 55 -2.44 -6.08 -6.64
CA GLN A 55 -1.91 -7.40 -6.98
C GLN A 55 -3.03 -8.42 -7.25
N ASN A 56 -4.30 -8.09 -6.95
CA ASN A 56 -5.47 -8.91 -7.26
C ASN A 56 -6.24 -8.35 -8.46
N LEU A 57 -5.53 -7.66 -9.34
CA LEU A 57 -6.09 -7.11 -10.56
C LEU A 57 -6.35 -8.23 -11.56
N VAL A 58 -7.61 -8.38 -11.94
CA VAL A 58 -8.02 -9.24 -13.06
C VAL A 58 -8.12 -8.36 -14.29
N ASP A 59 -7.46 -8.78 -15.37
CA ASP A 59 -7.65 -8.19 -16.70
C ASP A 59 -9.08 -8.49 -17.16
N ASP A 60 -9.95 -7.48 -17.11
CA ASP A 60 -11.34 -7.58 -17.51
C ASP A 60 -11.68 -6.49 -18.52
N ALA A 61 -11.67 -6.88 -19.79
CA ALA A 61 -12.03 -6.03 -20.92
C ALA A 61 -13.48 -5.49 -20.87
N THR A 62 -14.31 -5.96 -19.93
CA THR A 62 -15.66 -5.43 -19.70
C THR A 62 -15.72 -4.34 -18.63
N CYS A 63 -14.63 -4.07 -17.89
CA CYS A 63 -14.63 -2.92 -16.99
C CYS A 63 -14.57 -1.60 -17.75
N GLN A 64 -15.39 -0.64 -17.35
CA GLN A 64 -15.32 0.72 -17.87
C GLN A 64 -14.29 1.53 -17.08
N ILE A 65 -13.36 2.18 -17.79
CA ILE A 65 -12.40 3.11 -17.20
C ILE A 65 -13.21 4.31 -16.65
N LEU A 66 -13.24 4.46 -15.32
CA LEU A 66 -13.89 5.60 -14.68
C LEU A 66 -12.91 6.78 -14.69
N GLU A 67 -13.06 7.68 -15.67
CA GLU A 67 -12.20 8.87 -15.79
C GLU A 67 -12.47 9.92 -14.71
N ASP A 68 -13.60 9.87 -14.00
CA ASP A 68 -13.94 10.84 -12.95
C ASP A 68 -14.83 10.25 -11.84
N SER A 69 -14.42 10.49 -10.59
CA SER A 69 -15.24 10.70 -9.37
C SER A 69 -15.20 9.67 -8.22
N TYR A 70 -15.02 10.28 -7.04
CA TYR A 70 -15.28 9.82 -5.68
C TYR A 70 -16.66 9.14 -5.52
N TYR A 71 -16.79 7.84 -5.81
CA TYR A 71 -17.67 6.89 -5.10
C TYR A 71 -17.72 5.56 -5.87
N TYR A 72 -17.33 4.48 -5.21
CA TYR A 72 -17.43 3.06 -5.61
C TYR A 72 -16.51 2.56 -6.75
N GLY A 73 -15.47 1.80 -6.36
CA GLY A 73 -15.15 0.50 -6.97
C GLY A 73 -14.21 0.44 -8.18
N SER A 74 -12.90 0.49 -7.88
CA SER A 74 -11.90 -0.51 -8.31
C SER A 74 -11.59 -0.79 -9.78
N CYS A 75 -11.49 0.21 -10.67
CA CYS A 75 -10.84 0.00 -11.97
C CYS A 75 -9.63 0.91 -12.17
N SER A 76 -8.49 0.32 -12.55
CA SER A 76 -7.26 1.05 -12.88
C SER A 76 -7.18 1.35 -14.39
N PHE A 77 -6.23 2.22 -14.77
CA PHE A 77 -6.06 2.82 -16.12
C PHE A 77 -5.99 1.84 -17.32
N VAL A 78 -5.96 0.52 -17.10
CA VAL A 78 -5.73 -0.49 -18.14
C VAL A 78 -6.75 -1.65 -18.12
N HIS A 79 -8.03 -1.36 -17.80
CA HIS A 79 -9.12 -2.37 -17.68
C HIS A 79 -8.88 -3.45 -16.61
N TYR A 80 -8.15 -3.10 -15.56
CA TYR A 80 -7.92 -4.01 -14.44
C TYR A 80 -8.94 -3.74 -13.33
N CYS A 81 -9.66 -4.78 -12.91
CA CYS A 81 -10.58 -4.74 -11.77
C CYS A 81 -9.94 -5.33 -10.51
N ASN A 82 -10.23 -4.77 -9.34
CA ASN A 82 -9.98 -5.51 -8.09
C ASN A 82 -10.88 -6.74 -8.03
N ALA A 83 -10.30 -7.93 -7.85
CA ALA A 83 -11.07 -9.11 -7.45
C ALA A 83 -11.54 -8.94 -5.99
N TYR A 84 -12.81 -8.63 -5.80
CA TYR A 84 -13.44 -8.79 -4.48
C TYR A 84 -13.72 -10.29 -4.24
N PRO A 85 -13.48 -10.81 -3.02
CA PRO A 85 -13.81 -12.19 -2.66
C PRO A 85 -15.32 -12.46 -2.66
#